data_AF-A0A6I9MBE0-F1
#
_entry.id   AF-A0A6I9MBE0-F1
#
_cell.length_a   1.000
_cell.length_b   1.000
_cell.length_c   1.000
_cell.angle_alpha   90.00
_cell.angle_beta   90.00
_cell.angle_gamma   90.00
#
_symmetry.space_group_name_H-M   'P 1'
#
loop_
_entity.id
_entity.type
_entity.pdbx_description
1 polymer ?
#
loop_
_entity_poly.entity_id
_entity_poly.type
_entity_poly.pdbx_seq_one_letter_code
_entity_poly.pdbx_strand_id
1 'polypeptide(L)'
;MRRVLNVSKCLSLSLCRSLCLQARFGTLSDYFQALKKVLPVSSLPTVRGDFFTYADRDDHYWSGYFTSRPFYKRLDRTLEATLRATEILYSLTLAAMRSHGDGRLATGFPAQDHFLLLTAGRRGLALFQHHDAVTGTARDPVVIDYGNRCYFLLAWGIC
;
A
#
# COMPACT_ATOMS: atom_id res chain seq x y z
N MET A 1 11.09 -6.46 25.34
CA MET A 1 10.43 -6.40 26.68
C MET A 1 10.88 -5.24 27.58
N ARG A 2 12.18 -4.91 27.72
CA ARG A 2 12.63 -3.80 28.60
C ARG A 2 12.08 -2.40 28.26
N ARG A 3 11.86 -2.05 26.98
CA ARG A 3 11.35 -0.72 26.59
C ARG A 3 9.89 -0.47 26.97
N VAL A 4 9.03 -1.48 26.90
CA VAL A 4 7.60 -1.36 27.29
C VAL A 4 7.48 -1.11 28.79
N LEU A 5 8.32 -1.76 29.60
CA LEU A 5 8.36 -1.57 31.05
C LEU A 5 8.73 -0.13 31.45
N ASN A 6 9.56 0.57 30.67
CA ASN A 6 9.96 1.94 30.98
C ASN A 6 8.85 2.96 30.70
N VAL A 7 8.07 2.78 29.63
CA VAL A 7 6.93 3.65 29.32
C VAL A 7 5.84 3.43 30.36
N SER A 8 5.47 2.18 30.68
CA SER A 8 4.49 1.89 31.72
C SER A 8 4.87 2.48 33.08
N LYS A 9 6.16 2.45 33.45
CA LYS A 9 6.65 3.12 34.66
C LYS A 9 6.44 4.63 34.60
N CYS A 10 6.75 5.29 33.48
CA CYS A 10 6.52 6.74 33.31
C CYS A 10 5.04 7.12 33.40
N LEU A 11 4.14 6.28 32.87
CA LEU A 11 2.69 6.48 32.97
C LEU A 11 2.18 6.40 34.41
N SER A 12 2.87 5.66 35.29
CA SER A 12 2.54 5.53 36.72
C SER A 12 3.28 6.52 37.63
N LEU A 13 4.12 7.41 37.10
CA LEU A 13 4.90 8.36 37.91
C LEU A 13 4.04 9.48 38.48
N SER A 14 4.40 9.92 39.68
CA SER A 14 3.86 11.10 40.38
C SER A 14 3.96 12.40 39.56
N LEU A 15 4.90 12.46 38.61
CA LEU A 15 5.11 13.58 37.69
C LEU A 15 3.86 13.90 36.83
N CYS A 16 3.09 12.88 36.43
CA CYS A 16 1.85 13.08 35.67
C CYS A 16 0.79 13.78 36.53
N ARG A 17 0.73 13.43 37.83
CA ARG A 17 -0.19 14.05 38.80
C ARG A 17 0.20 15.49 39.13
N SER A 18 1.49 15.80 39.26
CA SER A 18 1.95 17.17 39.53
C SER A 18 1.77 18.12 38.35
N LEU A 19 1.67 17.61 37.13
CA LEU A 19 1.47 18.39 35.89
C LEU A 19 0.02 18.40 35.39
N CYS A 20 -0.92 17.79 36.13
CA CYS A 20 -2.32 17.59 35.69
C CYS A 20 -2.44 16.93 34.31
N LEU A 21 -1.51 16.03 33.98
CA LEU A 21 -1.48 15.29 32.72
C LEU A 21 -2.04 13.88 32.95
N GLN A 22 -2.72 13.35 31.93
CA GLN A 22 -3.09 11.94 31.87
C GLN A 22 -2.49 11.32 30.61
N ALA A 23 -1.42 10.54 30.77
CA ALA A 23 -0.82 9.77 29.69
C ALA A 23 -1.30 8.31 29.76
N ARG A 24 -1.50 7.69 28.61
CA ARG A 24 -1.79 6.26 28.48
C ARG A 24 -1.34 5.74 27.13
N PHE A 25 -1.18 4.43 27.00
CA PHE A 25 -1.13 3.83 25.66
C PHE A 25 -2.47 4.02 24.95
N GLY A 26 -2.40 4.22 23.64
CA GLY A 26 -3.56 4.38 22.79
C GLY A 26 -3.21 4.10 21.33
N THR A 27 -4.25 3.94 20.54
CA THR A 27 -4.19 3.79 19.08
C THR A 27 -4.40 5.14 18.41
N LEU A 28 -4.16 5.20 17.10
CA LEU A 28 -4.51 6.38 16.29
C LEU A 28 -6.01 6.70 16.38
N SER A 29 -6.86 5.67 16.46
CA SER A 29 -8.30 5.81 16.63
C SER A 29 -8.67 6.46 17.96
N ASP A 30 -8.01 6.07 19.06
CA ASP A 30 -8.25 6.67 20.38
C ASP A 30 -7.96 8.18 20.38
N TYR A 31 -6.88 8.59 19.72
CA TYR A 31 -6.52 10.00 19.56
C TYR A 31 -7.60 10.77 18.81
N PHE A 32 -8.00 10.31 17.61
CA PHE A 32 -8.99 11.03 16.81
C PHE A 32 -10.39 11.01 17.44
N GLN A 33 -10.75 9.96 18.18
CA GLN A 33 -12.00 9.95 18.96
C GLN A 33 -11.98 10.97 20.10
N ALA A 34 -10.86 11.11 20.81
CA ALA A 34 -10.71 12.14 21.83
C ALA A 34 -10.73 13.55 21.23
N LEU A 35 -10.02 13.76 20.12
CA LEU A 35 -9.95 15.04 19.42
C LEU A 35 -11.33 15.53 18.98
N LYS A 36 -12.14 14.65 18.38
CA LYS A 36 -13.51 14.98 17.93
C LYS A 36 -14.45 15.46 19.06
N LYS A 37 -14.18 15.06 20.32
CA LYS A 37 -14.98 15.49 21.48
C LYS A 37 -14.66 16.92 21.92
N VAL A 38 -13.46 17.40 21.62
CA VAL A 38 -12.95 18.70 22.11
C VAL A 38 -12.80 19.72 20.98
N LEU A 39 -12.67 19.26 19.74
CA LEU A 39 -12.44 20.09 18.57
C LEU A 39 -13.47 19.77 17.47
N PRO A 40 -14.50 20.62 17.29
CA PRO A 40 -15.45 20.49 16.21
C PRO A 40 -14.76 20.59 14.84
N VAL A 41 -15.17 19.76 13.87
CA VAL A 41 -14.57 19.80 12.52
C VAL A 41 -14.77 21.16 11.84
N SER A 42 -15.86 21.87 12.17
CA SER A 42 -16.15 23.21 11.64
C SER A 42 -15.18 24.30 12.07
N SER A 43 -14.37 24.09 13.12
CA SER A 43 -13.35 25.05 13.56
C SER A 43 -11.98 24.80 12.94
N LEU A 44 -11.81 23.71 12.17
CA LEU A 44 -10.55 23.41 11.50
C LEU A 44 -10.39 24.22 10.21
N PRO A 45 -9.17 24.68 9.88
CA PRO A 45 -8.91 25.35 8.61
C PRO A 45 -9.09 24.36 7.45
N THR A 46 -9.61 24.86 6.32
CA THR A 46 -9.64 24.10 5.07
C THR A 46 -8.28 24.25 4.36
N VAL A 47 -7.67 23.13 3.96
CA VAL A 47 -6.44 23.10 3.17
C VAL A 47 -6.74 22.50 1.80
N ARG A 48 -6.14 23.06 0.74
CA ARG A 48 -6.26 22.59 -0.65
C ARG A 48 -4.88 22.58 -1.30
N GLY A 49 -4.65 21.63 -2.21
CA GLY A 49 -3.36 21.43 -2.90
C GLY A 49 -2.73 20.08 -2.57
N ASP A 50 -1.45 19.95 -2.88
CA ASP A 50 -0.62 18.80 -2.49
C ASP A 50 0.50 19.24 -1.54
N PHE A 51 1.36 18.28 -1.18
CA PHE A 51 2.54 18.52 -0.35
C PHE A 51 3.83 18.15 -1.10
N PHE A 52 3.88 18.41 -2.41
CA PHE A 52 5.10 18.25 -3.22
C PHE A 52 5.77 19.60 -3.51
N THR A 53 7.10 19.69 -3.61
CA THR A 53 8.10 18.64 -3.35
C THR A 53 8.59 18.73 -1.91
N TYR A 54 8.63 17.60 -1.21
CA TYR A 54 9.11 17.51 0.17
C TYR A 54 10.60 17.84 0.29
N ALA A 55 10.96 18.62 1.30
CA ALA A 55 12.33 18.84 1.77
C ALA A 55 12.33 18.73 3.29
N ASP A 56 13.24 17.92 3.85
CA ASP A 56 13.38 17.79 5.30
C ASP A 56 14.31 18.85 5.90
N ARG A 57 15.19 19.46 5.09
CA ARG A 57 16.13 20.51 5.45
C ARG A 57 16.39 21.44 4.27
N ASP A 58 16.58 22.73 4.56
CA ASP A 58 17.05 23.77 3.64
C ASP A 58 16.59 23.56 2.18
N ASP A 59 17.52 23.24 1.28
CA ASP A 59 17.32 23.02 -0.15
C ASP A 59 17.41 21.53 -0.56
N HIS A 60 17.34 20.61 0.41
CA HIS A 60 17.38 19.16 0.18
C HIS A 60 16.01 18.64 -0.29
N TYR A 61 15.60 19.01 -1.50
CA TYR A 61 14.36 18.53 -2.09
C TYR A 61 14.46 17.07 -2.52
N TRP A 62 13.47 16.28 -2.11
CA TRP A 62 13.37 14.85 -2.45
C TRP A 62 12.68 14.69 -3.82
N SER A 63 13.13 15.42 -4.85
CA SER A 63 12.63 15.26 -6.22
C SER A 63 13.31 14.13 -6.99
N GLY A 64 14.50 13.68 -6.54
CA GLY A 64 15.28 12.67 -7.26
C GLY A 64 14.57 11.31 -7.41
N TYR A 65 13.77 10.92 -6.41
CA TYR A 65 13.04 9.64 -6.47
C TYR A 65 11.93 9.62 -7.53
N PHE A 66 11.53 10.78 -8.07
CA PHE A 66 10.62 10.85 -9.22
C PHE A 66 11.20 10.15 -10.44
N THR A 67 12.53 10.11 -10.58
CA THR A 67 13.23 9.51 -11.74
C THR A 67 14.09 8.30 -11.40
N SER A 68 14.47 8.09 -10.14
CA SER A 68 15.34 6.97 -9.73
C SER A 68 14.84 5.61 -10.25
N ARG A 69 15.75 4.83 -10.84
CA ARG A 69 15.49 3.47 -11.35
C ARG A 69 14.29 3.42 -12.33
N PRO A 70 14.34 4.18 -13.44
CA PRO A 70 13.19 4.40 -14.32
C PRO A 70 12.69 3.12 -15.01
N PHE A 71 13.57 2.13 -15.20
CA PHE A 71 13.20 0.82 -15.73
C PHE A 71 12.07 0.17 -14.91
N TYR A 72 12.21 0.13 -13.58
CA TYR A 72 11.19 -0.50 -12.72
C TYR A 72 9.93 0.35 -12.61
N LYS A 73 10.02 1.69 -12.71
CA LYS A 73 8.85 2.56 -12.84
C LYS A 73 8.05 2.30 -14.13
N ARG A 74 8.72 1.97 -15.24
CA ARG A 74 8.05 1.55 -16.48
C ARG A 74 7.46 0.14 -16.35
N LEU A 75 8.17 -0.76 -15.69
CA LEU A 75 7.70 -2.12 -15.42
C LEU A 75 6.39 -2.11 -14.62
N ASP A 76 6.30 -1.26 -13.60
CA ASP A 76 5.10 -1.02 -12.80
C ASP A 76 3.87 -0.70 -13.66
N ARG A 77 3.97 0.30 -14.53
CA ARG A 77 2.87 0.69 -15.42
C ARG A 77 2.49 -0.40 -16.42
N THR A 78 3.45 -1.19 -16.86
CA THR A 78 3.22 -2.31 -17.77
C THR A 78 2.46 -3.43 -17.04
N LEU A 79 2.89 -3.77 -15.82
CA LEU A 79 2.22 -4.75 -14.97
C LEU A 79 0.80 -4.31 -14.59
N GLU A 80 0.62 -3.04 -14.20
CA GLU A 80 -0.68 -2.45 -13.88
C GLU A 80 -1.66 -2.58 -15.05
N ALA A 81 -1.26 -2.15 -16.25
CA ALA A 81 -2.11 -2.21 -17.44
C ALA A 81 -2.46 -3.66 -17.83
N THR A 82 -1.47 -4.56 -17.78
CA THR A 82 -1.63 -5.97 -18.11
C THR A 82 -2.58 -6.66 -17.13
N LEU A 83 -2.35 -6.49 -15.82
CA LEU A 83 -3.20 -7.06 -14.78
C LEU A 83 -4.65 -6.60 -14.93
N ARG A 84 -4.88 -5.30 -15.16
CA ARG A 84 -6.21 -4.76 -15.40
C ARG A 84 -6.90 -5.40 -16.60
N ALA A 85 -6.19 -5.54 -17.73
CA ALA A 85 -6.74 -6.16 -18.92
C ALA A 85 -7.10 -7.63 -18.67
N THR A 86 -6.21 -8.40 -18.03
CA THR A 86 -6.45 -9.80 -17.68
C THR A 86 -7.65 -9.95 -16.74
N GLU A 87 -7.79 -9.09 -15.72
CA GLU A 87 -8.95 -9.13 -14.81
C GLU A 87 -10.28 -8.86 -15.52
N ILE A 88 -10.31 -7.91 -16.45
CA ILE A 88 -11.48 -7.64 -17.29
C ILE A 88 -11.81 -8.86 -18.16
N LEU A 89 -10.83 -9.41 -18.87
CA LEU A 89 -11.03 -10.59 -19.73
C LEU A 89 -11.49 -11.81 -18.93
N TYR A 90 -10.87 -12.07 -17.77
CA TYR A 90 -11.28 -13.14 -16.87
C TYR A 90 -12.75 -12.98 -16.45
N SER A 91 -13.14 -11.77 -16.06
CA SER A 91 -14.51 -11.48 -15.61
C SER A 91 -15.54 -11.61 -16.73
N LEU A 92 -15.23 -11.09 -17.93
CA LEU A 92 -16.08 -11.19 -19.11
C LEU A 92 -16.23 -12.64 -19.58
N THR A 93 -15.15 -13.42 -19.56
CA THR A 93 -15.17 -14.84 -19.95
C THR A 93 -16.07 -15.64 -19.00
N LEU A 94 -15.95 -15.42 -17.69
CA LEU A 94 -16.84 -16.06 -16.70
C LEU A 94 -18.30 -15.66 -16.90
N ALA A 95 -18.57 -14.39 -17.18
CA ALA A 95 -19.93 -13.91 -17.44
C ALA A 95 -20.51 -14.54 -18.71
N ALA A 96 -19.76 -14.56 -19.81
CA ALA A 96 -20.17 -15.13 -21.09
C ALA A 96 -20.47 -16.63 -20.99
N MET A 97 -19.62 -17.41 -20.29
CA MET A 97 -19.88 -18.84 -20.06
C MET A 97 -21.18 -19.07 -19.28
N ARG A 98 -21.47 -18.22 -18.29
CA ARG A 98 -22.70 -18.32 -17.50
C ARG A 98 -23.95 -17.88 -18.27
N SER A 99 -23.82 -16.89 -19.16
CA SER A 99 -24.96 -16.35 -19.91
C SER A 99 -25.32 -17.16 -21.16
N HIS A 100 -24.34 -17.80 -21.81
CA HIS A 100 -24.55 -18.57 -23.04
C HIS A 100 -24.53 -20.09 -22.84
N GLY A 101 -24.21 -20.57 -21.64
CA GLY A 101 -24.20 -21.99 -21.27
C GLY A 101 -25.37 -22.40 -20.38
N ASP A 102 -25.29 -23.61 -19.84
CA ASP A 102 -26.21 -24.17 -18.83
C ASP A 102 -25.94 -23.64 -17.39
N GLY A 103 -25.25 -22.50 -17.28
CA GLY A 103 -24.76 -21.94 -16.02
C GLY A 103 -23.47 -22.60 -15.49
N ARG A 104 -22.93 -23.62 -16.16
CA ARG A 104 -21.66 -24.27 -15.77
C ARG A 104 -20.48 -23.63 -16.53
N LEU A 105 -19.28 -23.77 -15.95
CA LEU A 105 -18.05 -23.40 -16.64
C LEU A 105 -17.76 -24.40 -17.76
N ALA A 106 -17.15 -23.94 -18.85
CA ALA A 106 -16.69 -24.82 -19.92
C ALA A 106 -15.75 -25.90 -19.37
N THR A 107 -15.94 -27.14 -19.81
CA THR A 107 -15.11 -28.27 -19.39
C THR A 107 -13.64 -27.97 -19.67
N GLY A 108 -12.79 -28.05 -18.64
CA GLY A 108 -11.37 -27.78 -18.74
C GLY A 108 -10.95 -26.32 -18.57
N PHE A 109 -11.87 -25.37 -18.36
CA PHE A 109 -11.49 -23.98 -18.06
C PHE A 109 -10.92 -23.86 -16.63
N PRO A 110 -9.64 -23.46 -16.45
CA PRO A 110 -8.98 -23.49 -15.15
C PRO A 110 -9.26 -22.19 -14.36
N ALA A 111 -10.53 -21.92 -14.05
CA ALA A 111 -10.96 -20.69 -13.39
C ALA A 111 -10.23 -20.43 -12.05
N GLN A 112 -10.06 -21.48 -11.25
CA GLN A 112 -9.41 -21.37 -9.94
C GLN A 112 -7.93 -20.99 -10.08
N ASP A 113 -7.21 -21.63 -11.00
CA ASP A 113 -5.78 -21.35 -11.22
C ASP A 113 -5.59 -19.94 -11.75
N HIS A 114 -6.40 -19.52 -12.73
CA HIS A 114 -6.41 -18.13 -13.22
C HIS A 114 -6.69 -17.13 -12.08
N PHE A 115 -7.62 -17.42 -11.19
CA PHE A 115 -7.91 -16.54 -10.05
C PHE A 115 -6.74 -16.45 -9.05
N LEU A 116 -6.03 -17.55 -8.81
CA LEU A 116 -4.84 -17.58 -7.96
C LEU A 116 -3.71 -16.75 -8.59
N LEU A 117 -3.51 -16.88 -9.90
CA LEU A 117 -2.55 -16.09 -10.67
C LEU A 117 -2.85 -14.59 -10.62
N LEU A 118 -4.11 -14.19 -10.84
CA LEU A 118 -4.56 -12.81 -10.68
C LEU A 118 -4.32 -12.29 -9.25
N THR A 119 -4.55 -13.15 -8.25
CA THR A 119 -4.29 -12.80 -6.84
C THR A 119 -2.81 -12.59 -6.56
N ALA A 120 -1.94 -13.42 -7.12
CA ALA A 120 -0.49 -13.23 -7.06
C ALA A 120 -0.09 -11.92 -7.74
N GLY A 121 -0.67 -11.62 -8.91
CA GLY A 121 -0.50 -10.36 -9.64
C GLY A 121 -0.81 -9.13 -8.80
N ARG A 122 -2.00 -9.09 -8.20
CA ARG A 122 -2.43 -8.00 -7.30
C ARG A 122 -1.47 -7.82 -6.13
N ARG A 123 -1.04 -8.91 -5.50
CA ARG A 123 -0.12 -8.85 -4.35
C ARG A 123 1.26 -8.34 -4.73
N GLY A 124 1.79 -8.78 -5.87
CA GLY A 124 3.09 -8.32 -6.36
C GLY A 124 3.08 -6.83 -6.73
N LEU A 125 2.05 -6.39 -7.47
CA LEU A 125 1.88 -4.97 -7.78
C LEU A 125 1.72 -4.13 -6.50
N ALA A 126 0.89 -4.58 -5.55
CA ALA A 126 0.70 -3.88 -4.28
C ALA A 126 1.98 -3.78 -3.45
N LEU A 127 2.81 -4.83 -3.44
CA LEU A 127 4.13 -4.79 -2.81
C LEU A 127 5.06 -3.79 -3.50
N PHE A 128 5.00 -3.70 -4.83
CA PHE A 128 5.79 -2.73 -5.60
C PHE A 128 5.36 -1.28 -5.36
N GLN A 129 4.11 -1.04 -4.91
CA GLN A 129 3.67 0.30 -4.48
C GLN A 129 4.27 0.74 -3.13
N HIS A 130 5.04 -0.11 -2.45
CA HIS A 130 5.80 0.29 -1.27
C HIS A 130 6.66 1.53 -1.57
N HIS A 131 6.74 2.46 -0.63
CA HIS A 131 7.41 3.76 -0.82
C HIS A 131 8.93 3.68 -0.96
N ASP A 132 9.54 2.48 -0.87
CA ASP A 132 10.93 2.24 -1.28
C ASP A 132 11.09 1.42 -2.57
N ALA A 133 9.97 0.88 -3.09
CA ALA A 133 9.93 0.08 -4.30
C ALA A 133 9.71 0.96 -5.53
N VAL A 134 8.48 1.47 -5.74
CA VAL A 134 8.14 2.33 -6.88
C VAL A 134 8.98 3.61 -6.94
N THR A 135 9.39 4.14 -5.79
CA THR A 135 10.27 5.32 -5.66
C THR A 135 11.71 5.02 -6.07
N GLY A 136 12.14 3.76 -6.04
CA GLY A 136 13.50 3.33 -6.39
C GLY A 136 14.55 3.67 -5.32
N THR A 137 14.15 3.86 -4.07
CA THR A 137 15.05 4.21 -2.94
C THR A 137 15.57 3.00 -2.16
N ALA A 138 15.09 1.78 -2.46
CA ALA A 138 15.63 0.56 -1.88
C ALA A 138 17.07 0.24 -2.37
N ARG A 139 17.78 -0.58 -1.59
CA ARG A 139 19.11 -1.11 -1.95
C ARG A 139 19.00 -2.05 -3.16
N ASP A 140 20.08 -2.16 -3.93
CA ASP A 140 20.13 -2.98 -5.16
C ASP A 140 19.59 -4.41 -5.02
N PRO A 141 19.96 -5.23 -4.01
CA PRO A 141 19.41 -6.58 -3.89
C PRO A 141 17.89 -6.59 -3.67
N VAL A 142 17.35 -5.57 -2.99
CA VAL A 142 15.91 -5.45 -2.73
C VAL A 142 15.17 -5.02 -4.00
N VAL A 143 15.77 -4.12 -4.78
CA VAL A 143 15.23 -3.70 -6.08
C VAL A 143 15.21 -4.85 -7.08
N ILE A 144 16.25 -5.68 -7.09
CA ILE A 144 16.29 -6.89 -7.91
C ILE A 144 15.17 -7.87 -7.49
N ASP A 145 14.93 -8.06 -6.19
CA ASP A 145 13.82 -8.87 -5.69
C ASP A 145 12.45 -8.33 -6.15
N TYR A 146 12.23 -7.01 -6.04
CA TYR A 146 11.03 -6.37 -6.57
C TYR A 146 10.88 -6.58 -8.08
N GLY A 147 11.97 -6.41 -8.83
CA GLY A 147 12.04 -6.62 -10.27
C GLY A 147 11.67 -8.04 -10.68
N ASN A 148 12.27 -9.04 -10.02
CA ASN A 148 12.01 -10.46 -10.28
C ASN A 148 10.55 -10.83 -10.00
N ARG A 149 9.96 -10.29 -8.92
CA ARG A 149 8.53 -10.49 -8.62
C ARG A 149 7.65 -9.90 -9.71
N CYS A 150 7.92 -8.66 -10.16
CA CYS A 150 7.13 -8.03 -11.23
C CYS A 150 7.32 -8.74 -12.57
N TYR A 151 8.55 -9.14 -12.90
CA TYR A 151 8.87 -9.83 -14.14
C TYR A 151 8.23 -11.22 -14.19
N PHE A 152 8.31 -12.00 -13.11
CA PHE A 152 7.67 -13.31 -13.03
C PHE A 152 6.16 -13.22 -13.32
N LEU A 153 5.50 -12.18 -12.81
CA LEU A 153 4.08 -11.94 -13.04
C LEU A 153 3.76 -11.61 -14.51
N LEU A 154 4.64 -10.88 -15.20
CA LEU A 154 4.47 -10.57 -16.63
C LEU A 154 4.84 -11.72 -17.57
N ALA A 155 5.88 -12.49 -17.24
CA ALA A 155 6.49 -13.43 -18.16
C ALA A 155 6.00 -14.88 -17.98
N TRP A 156 5.48 -15.26 -16.81
CA TRP A 156 5.26 -16.67 -16.48
C TRP A 156 3.94 -16.97 -15.76
N GLY A 157 3.05 -15.99 -15.56
CA GLY A 157 1.88 -16.25 -14.72
C GLY A 157 0.65 -15.36 -14.83
N ILE A 158 0.51 -14.43 -15.78
CA ILE A 158 -0.72 -13.60 -15.88
C ILE A 158 -1.26 -13.47 -17.31
N CYS A 159 -0.47 -13.80 -18.33
CA CYS A 159 -0.89 -13.77 -19.74
C CYS A 159 -0.47 -15.07 -20.45
#